data_AF-A0A644WH31-F1
#
_entry.id   AF-A0A644WH31-F1
#
_cell.length_a   1.000
_cell.length_b   1.000
_cell.length_c   1.000
_cell.angle_alpha   90.00
_cell.angle_beta   90.00
_cell.angle_gamma   90.00
#
_symmetry.space_group_name_H-M   'P 1'
#
loop_
_entity.id
_entity.type
_entity.pdbx_description
1 polymer ?
#
loop_
_entity_poly.entity_id
_entity_poly.type
_entity_poly.pdbx_seq_one_letter_code
_entity_poly.pdbx_strand_id
1 'polypeptide(L)'
;MCGKTGTVQNPHGKDHSLFVGYAPRENPVIAIVVVVENAGFGATWAAPVASLMMEQYINGKIERKELYDRISTTVLNPNVKKR
;
A
#
# COMPACT_ATOMS: atom_id res chain seq x y z
N MET A 1 -13.13 3.36 1.94
CA MET A 1 -12.00 4.26 1.62
C MET A 1 -12.19 4.84 0.24
N CYS A 2 -11.71 6.06 0.00
CA CYS A 2 -11.67 6.69 -1.32
C CYS A 2 -10.22 7.03 -1.66
N GLY A 3 -9.82 6.88 -2.92
CA GLY A 3 -8.45 7.17 -3.31
C GLY A 3 -8.18 6.90 -4.79
N LYS A 4 -6.95 7.20 -5.18
CA LYS A 4 -6.45 7.05 -6.54
C LYS A 4 -5.20 6.18 -6.53
N THR A 5 -5.18 5.22 -7.43
CA THR A 5 -3.97 4.43 -7.72
C THR A 5 -3.09 5.16 -8.71
N GLY A 6 -1.78 4.99 -8.57
CA GLY A 6 -0.77 5.45 -9.50
C GLY A 6 0.24 4.35 -9.78
N THR A 7 0.80 4.39 -10.99
CA THR A 7 1.99 3.62 -11.34
C THR A 7 2.98 4.67 -11.81
N VAL A 8 4.08 4.82 -11.08
CA VAL A 8 5.08 5.85 -11.37
C VAL A 8 6.18 5.20 -12.20
N GLN A 9 6.36 5.68 -13.42
CA GLN A 9 7.36 5.12 -14.33
C GLN A 9 8.76 5.26 -13.74
N ASN A 10 9.53 4.17 -13.80
CA ASN A 10 10.91 4.15 -13.37
C ASN A 10 11.83 3.74 -14.53
N PRO A 11 12.66 4.64 -15.08
CA PRO A 11 13.57 4.29 -16.18
C PRO A 11 14.72 3.37 -15.74
N HIS A 12 14.95 3.19 -14.43
CA HIS A 12 16.06 2.43 -13.87
C HIS A 12 15.65 1.09 -13.27
N GLY A 13 14.41 0.65 -13.46
CA GLY A 13 13.91 -0.59 -12.86
C GLY A 13 12.41 -0.78 -13.07
N LYS A 14 11.78 -1.53 -12.16
CA LYS A 14 10.32 -1.70 -12.17
C LYS A 14 9.66 -0.39 -11.72
N ASP A 15 8.52 -0.08 -12.29
CA ASP A 15 7.70 1.07 -11.87
C ASP A 15 7.39 1.05 -10.37
N HIS A 16 7.14 2.20 -9.77
CA HIS A 16 6.77 2.29 -8.37
C HIS A 16 5.25 2.21 -8.21
N SER A 17 4.83 1.47 -7.20
CA SER A 17 3.42 1.32 -6.83
C SER A 17 3.02 2.50 -5.96
N LEU A 18 2.02 3.26 -6.37
CA LEU A 18 1.55 4.45 -5.66
C LEU A 18 0.06 4.33 -5.33
N PHE A 19 -0.30 4.80 -4.15
CA PHE A 19 -1.69 5.05 -3.76
C PHE A 19 -1.78 6.31 -2.91
N VAL A 20 -2.81 7.11 -3.14
CA VAL A 20 -3.20 8.23 -2.29
C VAL A 20 -4.69 8.14 -1.99
N GLY A 21 -5.09 8.37 -0.75
CA GLY A 21 -6.50 8.32 -0.40
C GLY A 21 -6.78 8.69 1.05
N TYR A 22 -8.06 8.67 1.40
CA TYR A 22 -8.56 8.96 2.74
C TYR A 22 -9.68 7.98 3.15
N ALA A 23 -9.92 7.90 4.46
CA ALA A 23 -10.98 7.10 5.04
C ALA A 23 -11.46 7.64 6.40
N PRO A 24 -12.72 7.36 6.79
CA PRO A 24 -13.83 6.89 5.96
C PRO A 24 -14.19 7.87 4.83
N ARG A 25 -15.11 7.47 3.94
CA ARG A 25 -15.56 8.34 2.83
C ARG A 25 -16.30 9.57 3.38
N GLU A 26 -17.18 9.32 4.34
CA GLU A 26 -17.93 10.33 5.07
C GLU A 26 -17.18 10.64 6.36
N ASN A 27 -17.01 11.93 6.69
CA ASN A 27 -16.21 12.41 7.82
C ASN A 27 -14.81 11.76 7.90
N PRO A 28 -13.90 12.06 6.94
CA PRO A 28 -12.56 11.48 6.90
C PRO A 28 -11.78 11.79 8.19
N VAL A 29 -11.13 10.76 8.76
CA VAL A 29 -10.27 10.91 9.95
C VAL A 29 -8.80 10.60 9.66
N ILE A 30 -8.49 9.99 8.51
CA ILE A 30 -7.14 9.71 8.07
C ILE A 30 -6.99 9.93 6.56
N ALA A 31 -5.87 10.53 6.17
CA ALA A 31 -5.37 10.57 4.79
C ALA A 31 -4.00 9.87 4.74
N ILE A 32 -3.73 9.14 3.67
CA ILE A 32 -2.48 8.38 3.51
C ILE A 32 -1.96 8.47 2.07
N VAL A 33 -0.64 8.47 1.95
CA VAL A 33 0.08 8.22 0.70
C VAL A 33 0.99 7.02 0.94
N VAL A 34 0.92 6.03 0.05
CA VAL A 34 1.78 4.86 0.09
C VAL A 34 2.55 4.77 -1.23
N VAL A 35 3.87 4.71 -1.12
CA VAL A 35 4.78 4.46 -2.23
C VAL A 35 5.52 3.16 -1.93
N VAL A 36 5.51 2.23 -2.88
CA VAL A 36 6.31 1.01 -2.81
C VAL A 36 7.26 1.02 -4.00
N GLU A 37 8.54 1.20 -3.71
CA GLU A 37 9.59 1.26 -4.73
C GLU A 37 9.69 -0.06 -5.48
N ASN A 38 9.90 0.04 -6.80
CA ASN A 38 10.13 -1.09 -7.71
C ASN A 38 9.07 -2.20 -7.63
N ALA A 39 7.81 -1.85 -7.32
CA ALA A 39 6.75 -2.82 -7.05
C ALA A 39 5.74 -3.00 -8.20
N GLY A 40 5.73 -2.11 -9.19
CA GLY A 40 4.81 -2.09 -10.32
C GLY A 40 3.52 -1.34 -9.99
N PHE A 41 2.37 -1.96 -10.26
CA PHE A 41 1.07 -1.28 -10.24
C PHE A 41 0.60 -0.87 -8.84
N GLY A 42 0.05 0.34 -8.72
CA GLY A 42 -0.56 0.88 -7.49
C GLY A 42 -1.62 0.00 -6.85
N ALA A 43 -2.46 -0.62 -7.67
CA ALA A 43 -3.55 -1.49 -7.21
C ALA A 43 -3.05 -2.82 -6.60
N THR A 44 -1.84 -3.25 -6.95
CA THR A 44 -1.31 -4.55 -6.52
C THR A 44 -0.67 -4.47 -5.13
N TRP A 45 0.03 -3.37 -4.81
CA TRP A 45 0.81 -3.24 -3.58
C TRP A 45 0.39 -2.05 -2.72
N ALA A 46 0.50 -0.83 -3.25
CA ALA A 46 0.27 0.38 -2.46
C ALA A 46 -1.17 0.50 -1.94
N ALA A 47 -2.17 0.20 -2.76
CA ALA A 47 -3.57 0.27 -2.33
C ALA A 47 -3.92 -0.77 -1.24
N PRO A 48 -3.52 -2.05 -1.35
CA PRO A 48 -3.70 -3.01 -0.27
C PRO A 48 -2.99 -2.62 1.04
N VAL A 49 -1.74 -2.15 0.97
CA VAL A 49 -0.99 -1.65 2.14
C VAL A 49 -1.76 -0.50 2.81
N ALA A 50 -2.17 0.50 2.03
CA ALA A 50 -2.95 1.63 2.53
C ALA A 50 -4.25 1.16 3.20
N SER A 51 -4.92 0.17 2.60
CA SER A 51 -6.17 -0.35 3.16
C SER A 51 -5.98 -1.01 4.52
N LEU A 52 -4.88 -1.75 4.74
CA LEU A 52 -4.57 -2.38 6.03
C LEU A 52 -4.21 -1.34 7.10
N MET A 53 -3.41 -0.34 6.73
CA MET A 53 -3.05 0.75 7.64
C MET A 53 -4.27 1.57 8.07
N MET A 54 -5.16 1.90 7.13
CA MET A 54 -6.41 2.61 7.43
C MET A 54 -7.35 1.77 8.30
N GLU A 55 -7.45 0.46 8.07
CA GLU A 55 -8.24 -0.46 8.91
C GLU A 55 -7.71 -0.49 10.34
N GLN A 56 -6.40 -0.65 10.51
CA GLN A 56 -5.76 -0.63 11.82
C GLN A 56 -5.99 0.70 12.55
N TYR A 57 -5.92 1.83 11.84
CA TYR A 57 -6.15 3.15 12.42
C TYR A 57 -7.60 3.34 12.88
N ILE A 58 -8.57 2.98 12.04
CA ILE A 58 -10.00 3.22 12.32
C ILE A 58 -10.55 2.22 13.33
N ASN A 59 -10.20 0.94 13.21
CA ASN A 59 -10.80 -0.14 14.00
C ASN A 59 -9.94 -0.58 15.19
N GLY A 60 -8.69 -0.12 15.28
CA GLY A 60 -7.74 -0.56 16.29
C GLY A 60 -7.22 -1.99 16.10
N LYS A 61 -7.59 -2.67 15.00
CA LYS A 61 -7.14 -4.03 14.66
C LYS A 61 -7.24 -4.29 13.16
N ILE A 62 -6.47 -5.26 12.66
CA ILE A 62 -6.57 -5.79 11.29
C ILE A 62 -7.36 -7.09 11.31
N GLU A 63 -8.50 -7.15 10.61
CA GLU A 63 -9.31 -8.37 10.49
C GLU A 63 -8.91 -9.21 9.26
N ARG A 64 -8.40 -8.56 8.21
CA ARG A 64 -8.00 -9.20 6.94
C ARG A 64 -6.62 -9.87 7.03
N LYS A 65 -6.52 -10.95 7.80
CA LYS A 65 -5.27 -11.68 8.08
C LYS A 65 -4.56 -12.20 6.83
N GLU A 66 -5.27 -12.84 5.91
CA GLU A 66 -4.66 -13.37 4.67
C GLU A 66 -4.00 -12.28 3.84
N LEU A 67 -4.63 -11.10 3.77
CA LEU A 67 -4.07 -9.96 3.06
C LEU A 67 -2.84 -9.42 3.80
N TYR A 68 -2.90 -9.34 5.12
CA TYR A 68 -1.77 -8.95 5.94
C TYR A 68 -0.58 -9.90 5.75
N ASP A 69 -0.80 -11.21 5.81
CA ASP A 69 0.24 -12.22 5.63
C ASP A 69 0.85 -12.11 4.24
N ARG A 70 0.03 -12.00 3.19
CA ARG A 70 0.52 -11.79 1.81
C ARG A 70 1.42 -10.56 1.71
N ILE A 71 0.99 -9.43 2.26
CA ILE A 71 1.71 -8.16 2.13
C ILE A 71 2.99 -8.15 2.99
N SER A 72 2.94 -8.70 4.21
CA SER A 72 4.06 -8.69 5.16
C SER A 72 5.15 -9.70 4.82
N THR A 73 4.81 -10.81 4.17
CA THR A 73 5.78 -11.87 3.83
C THR A 73 6.39 -11.74 2.45
N THR A 74 5.78 -10.96 1.55
CA THR A 74 6.28 -10.84 0.18
C THR A 74 7.55 -9.99 0.11
N VAL A 75 8.60 -10.53 -0.52
CA VAL A 75 9.82 -9.79 -0.86
C VAL A 75 9.73 -9.28 -2.30
N LEU A 76 9.64 -7.96 -2.47
CA LEU A 76 9.46 -7.33 -3.78
C LEU A 76 10.76 -7.03 -4.51
N ASN A 77 11.85 -6.79 -3.77
CA ASN A 77 13.16 -6.58 -4.34
C ASN A 77 14.14 -7.62 -3.78
N PRO A 78 14.48 -8.66 -4.57
CA PRO A 78 15.38 -9.72 -4.13
C PRO A 78 16.82 -9.23 -3.89
N ASN A 79 17.17 -8.07 -4.42
CA ASN A 79 18.53 -7.50 -4.32
C ASN A 79 18.71 -6.57 -3.11
N VAL A 80 17.65 -6.32 -2.31
CA VAL A 80 17.81 -5.59 -1.05
C VAL A 80 18.53 -6.50 -0.07
N LYS A 81 19.82 -6.21 0.16
CA LYS A 81 20.58 -6.83 1.26
C LYS A 81 19.79 -6.63 2.55
N LYS A 82 19.44 -7.72 3.24
CA LYS A 82 18.97 -7.65 4.62
C LYS A 82 20.06 -6.94 5.42
N ARG A 83 19.74 -5.77 5.97
CA ARG A 83 20.59 -5.08 6.94
C ARG A 83 20.58 -5.84 8.26
#